data_AF-A0AAW8UUK3-F1
#
_entry.id   AF-A0AAW8UUK3-F1
#
_cell.length_a   1.000
_cell.length_b   1.000
_cell.length_c   1.000
_cell.angle_alpha   90.00
_cell.angle_beta   90.00
_cell.angle_gamma   90.00
#
_symmetry.space_group_name_H-M   'P 1'
#
loop_
_entity.id
_entity.type
_entity.pdbx_description
1 polymer ?
#
loop_
_entity_poly.entity_id
_entity_poly.type
_entity_poly.pdbx_seq_one_letter_code
_entity_poly.pdbx_strand_id
1 'polypeptide(L)'
;MKNKEILYKLLYLTADEEWMSQPEIVESVQKIGKEIACKERSRRNFSNTKGVKVIDYADNVRLYSSVTECMKYEKLCRSSITGHIKRKSQAKDGRRFFVIEDGNLLSQHDDV
;
A
#
# COMPACT_ATOMS: atom_id res chain seq x y z
N MET A 1 8.72 13.50 -3.49
CA MET A 1 10.13 13.92 -3.54
C MET A 1 11.10 12.85 -3.02
N LYS A 2 10.84 12.18 -1.88
CA LYS A 2 11.79 11.23 -1.24
C LYS A 2 12.35 10.08 -2.11
N ASN A 3 11.59 9.52 -3.06
CA ASN A 3 12.09 8.38 -3.86
C ASN A 3 13.14 8.77 -4.92
N LYS A 4 13.10 10.00 -5.44
CA LYS A 4 14.02 10.44 -6.49
C LYS A 4 15.43 10.67 -5.95
N GLU A 5 15.52 11.26 -4.75
CA GLU A 5 16.78 11.49 -4.04
C GLU A 5 17.47 10.18 -3.63
N ILE A 6 16.70 9.20 -3.16
CA ILE A 6 17.21 7.85 -2.84
C ILE A 6 17.80 7.18 -4.09
N LEU A 7 17.12 7.31 -5.24
CA LEU A 7 17.59 6.74 -6.50
C LEU A 7 18.91 7.38 -6.97
N TYR A 8 19.02 8.71 -6.89
CA TYR A 8 20.26 9.43 -7.25
C TYR A 8 21.42 9.08 -6.32
N LYS A 9 21.14 8.90 -5.02
CA LYS A 9 22.16 8.51 -4.05
C LYS A 9 22.70 7.10 -4.33
N LEU A 10 21.82 6.17 -4.69
CA LEU A 10 22.20 4.82 -5.13
C LEU A 10 23.08 4.87 -6.38
N LEU A 11 22.65 5.60 -7.42
CA LEU A 11 23.42 5.79 -8.65
C LEU A 11 24.82 6.35 -8.40
N TYR A 12 24.94 7.33 -7.50
CA TYR A 12 26.22 7.93 -7.13
C TYR A 12 27.13 6.93 -6.40
N LEU A 13 26.58 6.18 -5.43
CA LEU A 13 27.34 5.20 -4.66
C LEU A 13 27.82 4.01 -5.50
N THR A 14 27.09 3.64 -6.55
CA THR A 14 27.43 2.52 -7.43
C THR A 14 28.00 2.99 -8.78
N ALA A 15 28.47 4.24 -8.88
CA ALA A 15 29.01 4.79 -10.13
C ALA A 15 30.41 4.26 -10.45
N ASP A 16 31.18 3.92 -9.42
CA ASP A 16 32.52 3.32 -9.52
C ASP A 16 32.39 1.80 -9.69
N GLU A 17 33.12 1.17 -10.60
CA GLU A 17 33.07 -0.29 -10.82
C GLU A 17 33.62 -1.08 -9.62
N GLU A 18 34.50 -0.47 -8.81
CA GLU A 18 35.10 -1.08 -7.62
C GLU A 18 34.30 -0.82 -6.34
N TRP A 19 33.09 -0.25 -6.43
CA TRP A 19 32.27 0.09 -5.26
C TRP A 19 32.02 -1.10 -4.32
N MET A 20 31.97 -2.33 -4.84
CA MET A 20 31.81 -3.56 -4.06
C MET A 20 33.02 -3.91 -3.20
N SER A 21 34.20 -3.38 -3.54
CA SER A 21 35.44 -3.52 -2.78
C SER A 21 35.55 -2.49 -1.66
N GLN A 22 34.63 -1.53 -1.57
CA GLN A 22 34.61 -0.47 -0.55
C GLN A 22 33.54 -0.77 0.50
N PRO A 23 33.91 -1.27 1.71
CA PRO A 23 32.95 -1.73 2.71
C PRO A 23 31.94 -0.66 3.13
N GLU A 24 32.38 0.59 3.23
CA GLU A 24 31.55 1.74 3.64
C GLU A 24 30.44 2.05 2.61
N ILE A 25 30.77 1.90 1.32
CA ILE A 25 29.81 2.08 0.23
C ILE A 25 28.82 0.92 0.25
N VAL A 26 29.29 -0.32 0.40
CA VAL A 26 28.44 -1.50 0.49
C VAL A 26 27.45 -1.39 1.65
N GLU A 27 27.90 -0.97 2.84
CA GLU A 27 27.02 -0.76 4.00
C GLU A 27 25.96 0.32 3.71
N SER A 28 26.36 1.42 3.08
CA SER A 28 25.46 2.51 2.69
C SER A 28 24.39 2.05 1.69
N VAL A 29 24.77 1.28 0.67
CA VAL A 29 23.86 0.71 -0.32
C VAL A 29 22.90 -0.29 0.34
N GLN A 30 23.39 -1.15 1.23
CA GLN A 30 22.55 -2.10 1.97
C GLN A 30 21.54 -1.39 2.88
N LYS A 31 21.95 -0.31 3.56
CA LYS A 31 21.05 0.49 4.39
C LYS A 31 19.93 1.12 3.56
N ILE A 32 20.28 1.67 2.40
CA ILE A 32 19.29 2.20 1.44
C ILE A 32 18.37 1.09 0.94
N GLY A 33 18.92 -0.08 0.58
CA GLY A 33 18.16 -1.24 0.14
C GLY A 33 17.14 -1.71 1.17
N LYS A 34 17.52 -1.76 2.46
CA LYS A 34 16.61 -2.07 3.57
C LYS A 34 15.50 -1.03 3.73
N GLU A 35 15.80 0.26 3.56
CA GLU A 35 14.79 1.32 3.63
C GLU A 35 13.76 1.23 2.49
N ILE A 36 14.20 0.84 1.29
CA ILE A 36 13.33 0.60 0.14
C ILE A 36 12.48 -0.65 0.36
N ALA A 37 13.09 -1.76 0.79
CA ALA A 37 12.39 -3.02 1.04
C ALA A 37 11.32 -2.87 2.15
N CYS A 38 11.61 -2.13 3.23
CA CYS A 38 10.62 -1.82 4.27
C CYS A 38 9.45 -0.96 3.74
N LYS A 39 9.66 -0.15 2.70
CA LYS A 39 8.60 0.65 2.05
C LYS A 39 7.80 -0.14 1.02
N GLU A 40 8.30 -1.29 0.58
CA GLU A 40 7.56 -2.21 -0.27
C GLU A 40 6.44 -2.84 0.56
N ARG A 41 5.30 -2.12 0.63
CA ARG A 41 4.12 -2.55 1.39
C ARG A 41 3.82 -3.98 0.98
N SER A 42 3.76 -4.87 1.98
CA SER A 42 3.47 -6.29 1.78
C SER A 42 2.33 -6.44 0.78
N ARG A 43 2.50 -7.34 -0.19
CA ARG A 43 1.44 -7.66 -1.13
C ARG A 43 0.30 -8.28 -0.32
N ARG A 44 -0.65 -7.46 0.16
CA ARG A 44 -1.86 -7.94 0.82
C ARG A 44 -2.54 -8.92 -0.13
N ASN A 45 -2.67 -10.16 0.30
CA ASN A 45 -3.39 -11.18 -0.45
C ASN A 45 -4.89 -10.99 -0.21
N PHE A 46 -5.61 -10.65 -1.28
CA PHE A 46 -7.05 -10.44 -1.24
C PHE A 46 -7.85 -11.73 -1.50
N SER A 47 -7.20 -12.89 -1.59
CA SER A 47 -7.91 -14.17 -1.72
C SER A 47 -8.60 -14.60 -0.43
N ASN A 48 -8.05 -14.19 0.72
CA ASN A 48 -8.51 -14.65 2.04
C ASN A 48 -9.41 -13.63 2.75
N THR A 49 -9.84 -12.58 2.05
CA THR A 49 -10.69 -11.54 2.63
C THR A 49 -12.12 -12.03 2.79
N LYS A 50 -12.70 -11.93 4.00
CA LYS A 50 -14.09 -12.31 4.26
C LYS A 50 -15.12 -11.33 3.71
N GLY A 51 -14.69 -10.12 3.36
CA GLY A 51 -15.57 -9.14 2.76
C GLY A 51 -14.92 -7.77 2.56
N VAL A 52 -15.68 -6.86 1.98
CA VAL A 52 -15.31 -5.46 1.76
C VAL A 52 -16.39 -4.56 2.35
N LYS A 53 -15.98 -3.61 3.19
CA LYS A 53 -16.82 -2.51 3.65
C LYS A 53 -16.54 -1.28 2.80
N VAL A 54 -17.60 -0.65 2.30
CA VAL A 54 -17.55 0.62 1.57
C VAL A 54 -18.30 1.67 2.39
N ILE A 55 -17.68 2.82 2.57
CA ILE A 55 -18.29 4.00 3.22
C ILE A 55 -18.28 5.12 2.21
N ASP A 56 -19.43 5.74 1.91
CA ASP A 56 -19.49 6.91 1.03
C ASP A 56 -19.39 8.24 1.81
N TYR A 57 -19.51 9.35 1.09
CA TYR A 57 -19.41 10.70 1.66
C TYR A 57 -20.53 11.03 2.66
N ALA A 58 -21.68 10.36 2.55
CA ALA A 58 -22.80 10.51 3.47
C ALA A 58 -22.76 9.46 4.60
N ASP A 59 -21.59 8.85 4.82
CA ASP A 59 -21.34 7.78 5.79
C ASP A 59 -22.25 6.55 5.64
N ASN A 60 -22.87 6.35 4.47
CA ASN A 60 -23.64 5.13 4.23
C ASN A 60 -22.68 3.95 4.09
N VAL A 61 -22.98 2.89 4.83
CA VAL A 61 -22.17 1.68 4.88
C VAL A 61 -22.77 0.61 3.98
N ARG A 62 -21.96 0.10 3.06
CA ARG A 62 -22.27 -1.08 2.23
C ARG A 62 -21.27 -2.19 2.53
N LEU A 63 -21.77 -3.41 2.70
CA LEU A 63 -20.97 -4.59 2.99
C LEU A 63 -21.11 -5.59 1.86
N TYR A 64 -19.97 -6.10 1.40
CA TYR A 64 -19.87 -7.11 0.35
C TYR A 64 -19.15 -8.33 0.90
N SER A 65 -19.60 -9.52 0.55
CA SER A 65 -19.00 -10.81 0.95
C SER A 65 -17.64 -11.08 0.32
N SER A 66 -17.28 -10.34 -0.73
CA SER A 66 -15.98 -10.47 -1.40
C SER A 66 -15.60 -9.21 -2.18
N VAL A 67 -14.32 -9.13 -2.57
CA VAL A 67 -13.85 -8.10 -3.51
C VAL A 67 -14.56 -8.22 -4.86
N THR A 68 -14.83 -9.44 -5.33
CA THR A 68 -15.51 -9.69 -6.61
C THR A 68 -16.95 -9.17 -6.60
N GLU A 69 -17.65 -9.39 -5.49
CA GLU A 69 -19.00 -8.87 -5.31
C GLU A 69 -19.00 -7.34 -5.25
N CYS A 70 -18.06 -6.75 -4.49
CA CYS A 70 -17.85 -5.31 -4.44
C CYS A 70 -17.62 -4.72 -5.84
N MET A 71 -16.78 -5.36 -6.67
CA MET A 71 -16.55 -4.93 -8.06
C MET A 71 -17.83 -4.89 -8.88
N LYS A 72 -18.69 -5.91 -8.73
CA LYS A 72 -19.93 -6.04 -9.51
C LYS A 72 -20.93 -4.92 -9.16
N TYR A 73 -21.14 -4.66 -7.87
CA TYR A 73 -22.12 -3.67 -7.43
C TYR A 73 -21.61 -2.23 -7.51
N GLU A 74 -20.36 -1.99 -7.12
CA GLU A 74 -19.76 -0.65 -7.14
C GLU A 74 -19.27 -0.24 -8.55
N LYS A 75 -19.31 -1.18 -9.52
CA LYS A 75 -18.86 -1.02 -10.91
C LYS A 75 -17.43 -0.52 -11.03
N LEU A 76 -16.54 -1.04 -10.17
CA LEU A 76 -15.14 -0.68 -10.11
C LEU A 76 -14.25 -1.87 -10.42
N CYS A 77 -13.08 -1.60 -11.01
CA CYS A 77 -12.08 -2.63 -11.25
C CYS A 77 -11.39 -3.04 -9.94
N ARG A 78 -10.90 -4.29 -9.90
CA ARG A 78 -10.19 -4.87 -8.74
C ARG A 78 -9.02 -3.99 -8.29
N SER A 79 -8.23 -3.48 -9.24
CA SER A 79 -7.05 -2.67 -8.96
C SER A 79 -7.38 -1.33 -8.31
N SER A 80 -8.52 -0.73 -8.64
CA SER A 80 -9.01 0.49 -7.99
C SER A 80 -9.36 0.22 -6.53
N ILE A 81 -10.26 -0.74 -6.27
CA ILE A 81 -10.70 -1.09 -4.91
C ILE A 81 -9.50 -1.50 -4.04
N THR A 82 -8.72 -2.48 -4.49
CA THR A 82 -7.55 -2.97 -3.74
C THR A 82 -6.46 -1.90 -3.60
N GLY A 83 -6.32 -1.02 -4.59
CA GLY A 83 -5.42 0.14 -4.54
C GLY A 83 -5.81 1.12 -3.43
N HIS A 84 -7.10 1.46 -3.33
CA HIS A 84 -7.60 2.35 -2.27
C HIS A 84 -7.50 1.72 -0.88
N ILE A 85 -7.81 0.42 -0.75
CA ILE A 85 -7.61 -0.33 0.49
C ILE A 85 -6.14 -0.31 0.92
N LYS A 86 -5.20 -0.62 0.00
CA LYS A 86 -3.76 -0.64 0.30
C LYS A 86 -3.23 0.73 0.67
N ARG A 87 -3.75 1.78 0.04
CA ARG A 87 -3.34 3.17 0.28
C ARG A 87 -4.00 3.79 1.50
N LYS A 88 -5.06 3.17 2.05
CA LYS A 88 -5.96 3.78 3.04
C LYS A 88 -6.44 5.15 2.57
N SER A 89 -6.76 5.25 1.28
CA SER A 89 -7.09 6.52 0.62
C SER A 89 -8.55 6.56 0.22
N GLN A 90 -9.13 7.74 0.19
CA GLN A 90 -10.43 7.99 -0.41
C GLN A 90 -10.36 7.95 -1.94
N ALA A 91 -11.40 7.43 -2.58
CA ALA A 91 -11.61 7.57 -4.01
C ALA A 91 -12.08 9.00 -4.36
N LYS A 92 -11.95 9.37 -5.63
CA LYS A 92 -12.31 10.74 -6.10
C LYS A 92 -13.78 11.10 -5.84
N ASP A 93 -14.65 10.10 -5.78
CA ASP A 93 -16.08 10.24 -5.52
C ASP A 93 -16.43 10.20 -4.02
N GLY A 94 -15.43 10.23 -3.14
CA GLY A 94 -15.62 10.24 -1.70
C GLY A 94 -15.69 8.86 -1.05
N ARG A 95 -15.73 7.75 -1.81
CA ARG A 95 -15.83 6.41 -1.24
C ARG A 95 -14.53 5.97 -0.56
N ARG A 96 -14.65 5.28 0.58
CA ARG A 96 -13.56 4.60 1.29
C ARG A 96 -13.82 3.10 1.32
N PHE A 97 -12.76 2.31 1.14
CA PHE A 97 -12.83 0.85 1.01
C PHE A 97 -11.99 0.20 2.11
N PHE A 98 -12.57 -0.79 2.79
CA PHE A 98 -11.94 -1.52 3.89
C PHE A 98 -12.15 -3.02 3.72
N VAL A 99 -11.22 -3.82 4.23
CA VAL A 99 -11.34 -5.28 4.26
C VAL A 99 -11.92 -5.71 5.59
N ILE A 100 -12.77 -6.73 5.57
CA ILE A 100 -13.28 -7.42 6.76
C ILE A 100 -12.40 -8.66 6.99
N GLU A 101 -11.70 -8.72 8.12
CA GLU A 101 -10.86 -9.85 8.55
C GLU A 101 -11.40 -10.41 9.89
N ASP A 102 -11.13 -11.69 10.20
CA ASP A 102 -11.56 -12.29 11.47
C ASP A 102 -10.93 -11.58 12.66
N GLY A 103 -11.77 -11.17 13.63
CA GLY A 103 -11.32 -10.74 14.95
C GLY A 103 -10.91 -9.28 15.10
N ASN A 104 -11.13 -8.41 14.11
CA ASN A 104 -11.16 -6.96 14.34
C ASN A 104 -11.90 -6.26 13.19
N LEU A 105 -13.10 -5.75 13.48
CA LEU A 105 -13.45 -4.43 12.98
C LEU A 105 -12.29 -3.55 13.46
N LEU A 106 -11.32 -3.25 12.60
CA LEU A 106 -10.39 -2.15 12.85
C LEU A 106 -11.26 -0.91 12.96
N SER A 107 -11.72 -0.64 14.18
CA SER A 107 -12.18 0.65 14.62
C SER A 107 -11.13 1.64 14.17
N GLN A 108 -11.63 2.62 13.43
CA GLN A 108 -10.92 3.86 13.21
C GLN A 108 -10.56 4.40 14.59
N HIS A 109 -9.28 4.34 14.96
CA HIS A 109 -8.73 5.46 15.69
C HIS A 109 -8.37 6.50 14.64
N ASP A 110 -9.25 7.50 14.56
CA ASP A 110 -8.91 8.80 14.04
C ASP A 110 -7.85 9.38 14.98
N ASP A 111 -6.58 9.34 14.54
CA ASP A 111 -5.55 10.18 15.16
C ASP A 111 -5.52 11.50 14.38
N VAL A 112 -5.98 12.53 15.08
CA VAL A 112 -5.82 13.97 14.79
C VAL A 112 -4.34 14.34 14.76
#